data_AF-A0A657BAS4-F1
#
_entry.id   AF-A0A657BAS4-F1
#
_cell.length_a   1.000
_cell.length_b   1.000
_cell.length_c   1.000
_cell.angle_alpha   90.00
_cell.angle_beta   90.00
_cell.angle_gamma   90.00
#
_symmetry.space_group_name_H-M   'P 1'
#
loop_
_entity.id
_entity.type
_entity.pdbx_description
1 polymer ?
#
loop_
_entity_poly.entity_id
_entity_poly.type
_entity_poly.pdbx_seq_one_letter_code
_entity_poly.pdbx_strand_id
1 'polypeptide(L)'
;MKRTRQLSVMLAGLLAYQVPFADNLEQVVFDAIQTNPDMAISVQNYYASRAELDSAQGNFLPSLDLTADTGKEDIDRVGSTSDTNETRAQAKLQLTIPVFRGFANTNEYDRADFAMQANYYQSLAQAEQLSLQIARAYTNVLNAQDVVRLSVENLKLHENTYDLVEARKKQGVADKADLTQMKGRLSRVKANLLAARNNLRDAETSYIQLTGTRPSNLVRPQIDSTYLPESNERATTLALANNQNLIASRLSAQASAANSDGLNAHYYPNLDIVADQTWKDHVSGEQGHENEWRV
;
A
#
# COMPACT_ATOMS: atom_id res chain seq x y z
N MET A 1 -41.75 10.06 59.46
CA MET A 1 -42.33 8.75 59.04
C MET A 1 -41.75 8.37 57.69
N LYS A 2 -41.08 7.21 57.62
CA LYS A 2 -40.99 6.23 56.50
C LYS A 2 -40.64 6.76 55.09
N ARG A 3 -39.76 6.17 54.27
CA ARG A 3 -38.76 5.08 54.31
C ARG A 3 -38.31 4.95 52.83
N THR A 4 -37.01 4.85 52.56
CA THR A 4 -36.36 4.02 51.49
C THR A 4 -36.79 4.21 50.02
N ARG A 5 -35.92 4.28 49.01
CA ARG A 5 -34.81 3.36 48.70
C ARG A 5 -33.76 4.05 47.80
N GLN A 6 -32.50 3.94 48.20
CA GLN A 6 -31.36 4.09 47.30
C GLN A 6 -31.27 2.84 46.43
N LEU A 7 -31.14 3.00 45.11
CA LEU A 7 -30.75 1.91 44.21
C LEU A 7 -29.25 2.05 43.94
N SER A 8 -28.47 1.30 44.71
CA SER A 8 -27.07 1.01 44.44
C SER A 8 -27.02 -0.04 43.32
N VAL A 9 -26.66 0.36 42.10
CA VAL A 9 -26.30 -0.60 41.05
C VAL A 9 -24.81 -0.89 41.20
N MET A 10 -24.51 -2.02 41.84
CA MET A 10 -23.22 -2.69 41.77
C MET A 10 -22.91 -3.01 40.31
N LEU A 11 -21.96 -2.29 39.70
CA LEU A 11 -21.34 -2.68 38.45
C LEU A 11 -20.27 -3.74 38.76
N ALA A 12 -20.70 -4.98 38.95
CA ALA A 12 -19.82 -6.14 39.02
C ALA A 12 -19.31 -6.45 37.60
N GLY A 13 -17.99 -6.49 37.45
CA GLY A 13 -17.31 -6.58 36.16
C GLY A 13 -17.59 -7.87 35.38
N LEU A 14 -17.67 -7.73 34.07
CA LEU A 14 -17.11 -8.71 33.15
C LEU A 14 -15.79 -8.13 32.63
N LEU A 15 -14.70 -8.46 33.32
CA LEU A 15 -13.42 -8.61 32.64
C LEU A 15 -13.60 -9.82 31.71
N ALA A 16 -13.99 -9.57 30.47
CA ALA A 16 -13.80 -10.53 29.41
C ALA A 16 -12.28 -10.72 29.29
N TYR A 17 -11.75 -11.73 29.99
CA TYR A 17 -10.49 -12.33 29.61
C TYR A 17 -10.69 -12.83 28.20
N GLN A 18 -10.32 -12.01 27.22
CA GLN A 18 -10.07 -12.51 25.88
C GLN A 18 -8.92 -13.48 26.06
N VAL A 19 -9.23 -14.78 26.02
CA VAL A 19 -8.21 -15.79 25.85
C VAL A 19 -7.51 -15.39 24.55
N PRO A 20 -6.23 -15.01 24.57
CA PRO A 20 -5.53 -14.70 23.34
C PRO A 20 -5.62 -15.94 22.46
N PHE A 21 -6.46 -15.87 21.42
CA PHE A 21 -6.48 -16.89 20.39
C PHE A 21 -5.05 -16.95 19.85
N ALA A 22 -4.53 -18.16 19.75
CA ALA A 22 -3.17 -18.33 19.31
C ALA A 22 -3.05 -17.76 17.88
N ASP A 23 -2.15 -16.80 17.69
CA ASP A 23 -1.97 -16.10 16.42
C ASP A 23 -1.40 -17.10 15.41
N ASN A 24 -2.26 -17.70 14.59
CA ASN A 24 -1.82 -18.53 13.46
C ASN A 24 -1.27 -17.63 12.36
N LEU A 25 -0.34 -18.16 11.56
CA LEU A 25 0.39 -17.37 10.56
C LEU A 25 -0.58 -16.74 9.54
N GLU A 26 -1.60 -17.48 9.13
CA GLU A 26 -2.59 -17.07 8.14
C GLU A 26 -3.39 -15.85 8.62
N GLN A 27 -3.82 -15.86 9.88
CA GLN A 27 -4.55 -14.76 10.52
C GLN A 27 -3.66 -13.52 10.64
N VAL A 28 -2.41 -13.67 11.07
CA VAL A 28 -1.46 -12.55 11.17
C VAL A 28 -1.21 -11.91 9.81
N VAL A 29 -1.05 -12.72 8.76
CA VAL A 29 -0.89 -12.21 7.39
C VAL A 29 -2.14 -11.47 6.94
N PHE A 30 -3.33 -12.04 7.17
CA PHE A 30 -4.61 -11.41 6.82
C PHE A 30 -4.78 -10.04 7.49
N ASP A 31 -4.61 -9.98 8.81
CA ASP A 31 -4.77 -8.75 9.59
C ASP A 31 -3.72 -7.69 9.21
N ALA A 32 -2.48 -8.10 8.99
CA ALA A 32 -1.42 -7.21 8.56
C ALA A 32 -1.68 -6.63 7.16
N ILE A 33 -2.13 -7.43 6.19
CA ILE A 33 -2.46 -6.92 4.84
C ILE A 33 -3.57 -5.85 4.92
N GLN A 34 -4.57 -6.03 5.78
CA GLN A 34 -5.66 -5.07 5.93
C GLN A 34 -5.25 -3.75 6.59
N THR A 35 -4.24 -3.80 7.47
CA THR A 35 -3.83 -2.64 8.28
C THR A 35 -2.56 -1.97 7.78
N ASN A 36 -1.80 -2.61 6.89
CA ASN A 36 -0.50 -2.13 6.45
C ASN A 36 -0.62 -0.87 5.56
N PRO A 37 0.08 0.23 5.89
CA PRO A 37 0.04 1.47 5.11
C PRO A 37 0.53 1.34 3.67
N ASP A 38 1.55 0.51 3.43
CA ASP A 38 2.10 0.31 2.09
C ASP A 38 1.09 -0.42 1.18
N MET A 39 0.33 -1.35 1.75
CA MET A 39 -0.81 -1.98 1.07
C MET A 39 -1.93 -0.97 0.78
N ALA A 40 -2.25 -0.11 1.74
CA ALA A 40 -3.24 0.94 1.53
C ALA A 40 -2.82 1.89 0.39
N ILE A 41 -1.56 2.33 0.36
CA ILE A 41 -1.00 3.15 -0.74
C ILE A 41 -1.15 2.43 -2.08
N SER A 42 -0.78 1.15 -2.13
CA SER A 42 -0.87 0.32 -3.33
C SER A 42 -2.30 0.25 -3.89
N VAL A 43 -3.27 0.00 -3.00
CA VAL A 43 -4.69 -0.06 -3.35
C VAL A 43 -5.19 1.31 -3.81
N GLN A 44 -4.76 2.41 -3.18
CA GLN A 44 -5.11 3.76 -3.64
C GLN A 44 -4.51 4.08 -5.01
N ASN A 45 -3.30 3.62 -5.32
CA ASN A 45 -2.72 3.78 -6.67
C ASN A 45 -3.55 3.04 -7.73
N TYR A 46 -4.05 1.84 -7.41
CA TYR A 46 -5.00 1.15 -8.28
C TYR A 46 -6.28 1.96 -8.50
N TYR A 47 -6.90 2.49 -7.44
CA TYR A 47 -8.09 3.35 -7.57
C TYR A 47 -7.82 4.65 -8.32
N ALA A 48 -6.63 5.25 -8.17
CA ALA A 48 -6.22 6.41 -8.95
C ALA A 48 -6.17 6.07 -10.45
N SER A 49 -5.55 4.96 -10.83
CA SER A 49 -5.54 4.52 -12.24
C SER A 49 -6.92 4.11 -12.76
N ARG A 50 -7.82 3.65 -11.89
CA ARG A 50 -9.21 3.40 -12.26
C ARG A 50 -9.95 4.71 -12.56
N ALA A 51 -9.72 5.75 -11.77
CA ALA A 51 -10.27 7.08 -12.05
C ALA A 51 -9.69 7.68 -13.34
N GLU A 52 -8.43 7.39 -13.68
CA GLU A 52 -7.85 7.74 -14.99
C GLU A 52 -8.55 7.01 -16.14
N LEU A 53 -8.87 5.73 -15.98
CA LEU A 53 -9.68 4.98 -16.95
C LEU A 53 -11.08 5.59 -17.10
N ASP A 54 -11.75 5.96 -16.00
CA ASP A 54 -13.05 6.63 -16.04
C ASP A 54 -12.94 8.00 -16.75
N SER A 55 -11.85 8.73 -16.54
CA SER A 55 -11.55 9.97 -17.28
C SER A 55 -11.35 9.71 -18.78
N ALA A 56 -10.66 8.64 -19.14
CA ALA A 56 -10.47 8.24 -20.54
C ALA A 56 -11.80 7.85 -21.21
N GLN A 57 -12.72 7.21 -20.47
CA GLN A 57 -14.09 6.96 -20.92
C GLN A 57 -14.87 8.28 -21.15
N GLY A 58 -14.62 9.29 -20.32
CA GLY A 58 -15.19 10.63 -20.49
C GLY A 58 -14.89 11.27 -21.85
N ASN A 59 -13.76 10.93 -22.48
CA ASN A 59 -13.38 11.46 -23.80
C ASN A 59 -14.35 11.05 -24.93
N PHE A 60 -15.17 10.02 -24.72
CA PHE A 60 -16.19 9.57 -25.68
C PHE A 60 -17.55 10.27 -25.49
N LEU A 61 -17.72 11.03 -24.41
CA LEU A 61 -18.98 11.66 -24.06
C LEU A 61 -19.02 13.10 -24.58
N PRO A 62 -20.22 13.64 -24.87
CA PRO A 62 -20.39 15.06 -25.08
C PRO A 62 -19.94 15.89 -23.87
N SER A 63 -19.28 17.03 -24.11
CA SER A 63 -18.99 18.03 -23.07
C SER A 63 -19.90 19.25 -23.24
N LEU A 64 -20.31 19.83 -22.11
CA LEU A 64 -21.03 21.09 -22.06
C LEU A 64 -20.27 22.08 -21.17
N ASP A 65 -19.74 23.12 -21.78
CA ASP A 65 -18.83 24.07 -21.16
C ASP A 65 -19.49 25.45 -21.09
N LEU A 66 -19.56 26.03 -19.88
CA LEU A 66 -19.99 27.41 -19.66
C LEU A 66 -18.78 28.25 -19.26
N THR A 67 -18.44 29.22 -20.09
CA THR A 67 -17.42 30.23 -19.79
C THR A 67 -18.10 31.57 -19.60
N ALA A 68 -17.78 32.29 -18.53
CA ALA A 68 -18.26 33.65 -18.32
C ALA A 68 -17.11 34.53 -17.86
N ASP A 69 -16.96 35.69 -18.49
CA ASP A 69 -15.93 36.68 -18.16
C ASP A 69 -16.51 38.09 -18.15
N THR A 70 -15.92 38.93 -17.31
CA THR A 70 -16.21 40.37 -17.27
C THR A 70 -14.93 41.11 -16.96
N GLY A 71 -14.77 42.30 -17.52
CA GLY A 71 -13.57 43.09 -17.33
C GLY A 71 -13.69 44.47 -17.95
N LYS A 72 -12.79 45.36 -17.57
CA LYS A 72 -12.64 46.64 -18.26
C LYS A 72 -11.94 46.41 -19.59
N GLU A 73 -12.48 47.03 -20.62
CA GLU A 73 -11.95 46.96 -21.96
C GLU A 73 -11.72 48.39 -22.47
N ASP A 74 -10.44 48.72 -22.68
CA ASP A 74 -10.00 49.97 -23.29
C ASP A 74 -9.45 49.63 -24.70
N ILE A 75 -10.07 50.18 -25.75
CA ILE A 75 -9.67 49.92 -27.16
C ILE A 75 -9.34 51.23 -27.87
N ASP A 76 -8.06 51.38 -28.22
CA ASP A 76 -7.58 52.49 -29.05
C ASP A 76 -7.70 52.14 -30.54
N ARG A 77 -8.73 52.66 -31.21
CA ARG A 77 -8.94 52.41 -32.65
C ARG A 77 -8.19 53.44 -33.51
N VAL A 78 -7.22 52.98 -34.30
CA VAL A 78 -6.45 53.83 -35.23
C VAL A 78 -7.39 54.55 -36.21
N GLY A 79 -7.44 55.89 -36.15
CA GLY A 79 -8.28 56.73 -37.02
C GLY A 79 -9.68 57.06 -36.47
N SER A 80 -10.01 56.64 -35.25
CA SER A 80 -11.21 57.04 -34.51
C SER A 80 -10.84 58.05 -33.40
N THR A 81 -11.74 58.98 -33.07
CA THR A 81 -11.56 59.93 -31.94
C THR A 81 -12.29 59.49 -30.67
N SER A 82 -12.83 58.26 -30.65
CA SER A 82 -13.58 57.72 -29.52
C SER A 82 -12.80 56.57 -28.90
N ASP A 83 -12.21 56.83 -27.73
CA ASP A 83 -11.70 55.79 -26.84
C ASP A 83 -12.92 55.12 -26.18
N THR A 84 -12.99 53.80 -26.21
CA THR A 84 -14.06 53.05 -25.54
C THR A 84 -13.52 52.61 -24.18
N ASN A 85 -14.15 53.07 -23.09
CA ASN A 85 -13.88 52.63 -21.72
C ASN A 85 -15.16 51.98 -21.18
N GLU A 86 -15.31 50.70 -21.48
CA GLU A 86 -16.52 49.96 -21.17
C GLU A 86 -16.19 48.78 -20.24
N THR A 87 -17.18 48.37 -19.45
CA THR A 87 -17.10 47.11 -18.70
C THR A 87 -17.75 46.05 -19.56
N ARG A 88 -16.94 45.24 -20.23
CA ARG A 88 -17.43 44.14 -21.05
C ARG A 88 -17.92 43.00 -20.15
N ALA A 89 -18.94 42.30 -20.61
CA ALA A 89 -19.34 41.02 -20.06
C ALA A 89 -19.63 40.04 -21.22
N GLN A 90 -19.18 38.81 -21.07
CA GLN A 90 -19.41 37.75 -22.04
C GLN A 90 -19.75 36.45 -21.30
N ALA A 91 -20.72 35.72 -21.83
CA ALA A 91 -21.00 34.35 -21.44
C ALA A 91 -21.08 33.48 -22.71
N LYS A 92 -20.46 32.31 -22.69
CA LYS A 92 -20.46 31.34 -23.79
C LYS A 92 -20.81 29.97 -23.25
N LEU A 93 -21.85 29.37 -23.81
CA LEU A 93 -22.23 27.98 -23.59
C LEU A 93 -21.86 27.18 -24.85
N GLN A 94 -21.01 26.16 -24.71
CA GLN A 94 -20.54 25.34 -25.82
C GLN A 94 -20.79 23.84 -25.55
N LEU A 95 -21.51 23.20 -26.47
CA LEU A 95 -21.68 21.75 -26.53
C LEU A 95 -20.70 21.18 -27.56
N THR A 96 -19.83 20.26 -27.13
CA THR A 96 -18.88 19.56 -28.01
C THR A 96 -19.19 18.07 -28.00
N ILE A 97 -19.51 17.48 -29.15
CA ILE A 97 -19.76 16.04 -29.30
C ILE A 97 -18.61 15.43 -30.12
N PRO A 98 -17.76 14.57 -29.53
CA PRO A 98 -16.72 13.90 -30.28
C PRO A 98 -17.35 12.84 -31.21
N VAL A 99 -17.10 12.96 -32.52
CA VAL A 99 -17.58 11.97 -33.50
C VAL A 99 -16.47 10.99 -33.86
N PHE A 100 -15.28 11.50 -34.17
CA PHE A 100 -14.12 10.69 -34.48
C PHE A 100 -12.84 11.48 -34.24
N ARG A 101 -11.90 10.94 -33.46
CA ARG A 101 -10.61 11.60 -33.15
C ARG A 101 -9.42 10.77 -33.56
N GLY A 102 -9.44 10.22 -34.77
CA GLY A 102 -8.32 9.44 -35.29
C GLY A 102 -7.88 8.25 -34.41
N PHE A 103 -8.82 7.59 -33.73
CA PHE A 103 -8.55 6.55 -32.73
C PHE A 103 -7.78 7.00 -31.47
N ALA A 104 -7.54 8.30 -31.27
CA ALA A 104 -6.88 8.81 -30.06
C ALA A 104 -7.62 8.40 -28.78
N ASN A 105 -8.95 8.58 -28.74
CA ASN A 105 -9.75 8.22 -27.58
C ASN A 105 -9.71 6.70 -27.29
N THR A 106 -9.73 5.86 -28.33
CA THR A 106 -9.65 4.40 -28.19
C THR A 106 -8.32 3.95 -27.64
N ASN A 107 -7.22 4.45 -28.21
CA ASN A 107 -5.87 4.12 -27.73
C ASN A 107 -5.61 4.66 -26.33
N GLU A 108 -6.17 5.83 -25.98
CA GLU A 108 -6.09 6.40 -24.64
C GLU A 108 -6.87 5.56 -23.62
N TYR A 109 -8.05 5.05 -23.99
CA TYR A 109 -8.79 4.09 -23.19
C TYR A 109 -8.00 2.81 -22.96
N ASP A 110 -7.45 2.21 -24.02
CA ASP A 110 -6.68 0.97 -23.93
C ASP A 110 -5.41 1.18 -23.08
N ARG A 111 -4.72 2.32 -23.24
CA ARG A 111 -3.58 2.72 -22.41
C ARG A 111 -3.97 2.77 -20.93
N ALA A 112 -5.05 3.47 -20.60
CA ALA A 112 -5.52 3.63 -19.23
C ALA A 112 -5.99 2.31 -18.62
N ASP A 113 -6.66 1.45 -19.40
CA ASP A 113 -7.12 0.12 -18.96
C ASP A 113 -5.94 -0.79 -18.64
N PHE A 114 -4.97 -0.93 -19.56
CA PHE A 114 -3.77 -1.72 -19.29
C PHE A 114 -2.95 -1.17 -18.12
N ALA A 115 -2.86 0.15 -17.97
CA ALA A 115 -2.19 0.78 -16.81
C ALA A 115 -2.91 0.46 -15.49
N MET A 116 -4.24 0.53 -15.47
CA MET A 116 -5.05 0.15 -14.31
C MET A 116 -4.87 -1.33 -13.95
N GLN A 117 -4.89 -2.22 -14.95
CA GLN A 117 -4.64 -3.64 -14.73
C GLN A 117 -3.21 -3.88 -14.21
N ALA A 118 -2.21 -3.18 -14.73
CA ALA A 118 -0.83 -3.29 -14.25
C ALA A 118 -0.73 -2.91 -12.76
N ASN A 119 -1.37 -1.81 -12.34
CA ASN A 119 -1.41 -1.38 -10.94
C ASN A 119 -2.16 -2.38 -10.04
N TYR A 120 -3.22 -3.02 -10.54
CA TYR A 120 -3.91 -4.08 -9.82
C TYR A 120 -2.97 -5.26 -9.51
N TYR A 121 -2.28 -5.79 -10.53
CA TYR A 121 -1.34 -6.90 -10.33
C TYR A 121 -0.11 -6.50 -9.51
N GLN A 122 0.33 -5.24 -9.59
CA GLN A 122 1.38 -4.71 -8.72
C GLN A 122 0.94 -4.71 -7.25
N SER A 123 -0.33 -4.44 -6.97
CA SER A 123 -0.90 -4.52 -5.63
C SER A 123 -0.93 -5.96 -5.10
N LEU A 124 -1.31 -6.92 -5.94
CA LEU A 124 -1.21 -8.35 -5.60
C LEU A 124 0.23 -8.79 -5.33
N ALA A 125 1.19 -8.35 -6.16
CA ALA A 125 2.61 -8.63 -5.96
C ALA A 125 3.12 -8.09 -4.62
N GLN A 126 2.66 -6.91 -4.23
CA GLN A 126 3.01 -6.30 -2.95
C GLN A 126 2.40 -7.06 -1.76
N ALA A 127 1.16 -7.55 -1.89
CA ALA A 127 0.53 -8.40 -0.89
C ALA A 127 1.29 -9.72 -0.71
N GLU A 128 1.70 -10.38 -1.80
CA GLU A 128 2.52 -11.60 -1.76
C GLU A 128 3.87 -11.35 -1.07
N GLN A 129 4.53 -10.24 -1.40
CA GLN A 129 5.82 -9.87 -0.82
C GLN A 129 5.70 -9.57 0.68
N LEU A 130 4.67 -8.83 1.10
CA LEU A 130 4.39 -8.54 2.50
C LEU A 130 4.09 -9.84 3.28
N SER A 131 3.27 -10.72 2.69
CA SER A 131 2.95 -12.03 3.28
C SER A 131 4.21 -12.85 3.54
N LEU A 132 5.14 -12.89 2.57
CA LEU A 132 6.42 -13.59 2.71
C LEU A 132 7.30 -12.97 3.81
N GLN A 133 7.36 -11.63 3.90
CA GLN A 133 8.11 -10.93 4.93
C GLN A 133 7.57 -11.24 6.33
N ILE A 134 6.24 -11.22 6.49
CA ILE A 134 5.57 -11.58 7.75
C ILE A 134 5.85 -13.03 8.11
N ALA A 135 5.72 -13.97 7.18
CA ALA A 135 5.99 -15.39 7.43
C ALA A 135 7.44 -15.63 7.90
N ARG A 136 8.40 -14.91 7.31
CA ARG A 136 9.81 -14.95 7.74
C ARG A 136 9.98 -14.35 9.14
N ALA A 137 9.42 -13.17 9.40
CA ALA A 137 9.51 -12.53 10.72
C ALA A 137 8.86 -13.39 11.82
N TYR A 138 7.67 -13.92 11.55
CA TYR A 138 6.93 -14.85 12.42
C TYR A 138 7.78 -16.07 12.79
N THR A 139 8.34 -16.75 11.79
CA THR A 139 9.18 -17.94 12.01
C THR A 139 10.49 -17.59 12.70
N ASN A 140 11.06 -16.42 12.42
CA ASN A 140 12.26 -15.92 13.09
C ASN A 140 12.03 -15.69 14.59
N VAL A 141 10.88 -15.14 14.99
CA VAL A 141 10.52 -14.99 16.41
C VAL A 141 10.45 -16.36 17.08
N LEU A 142 9.73 -17.32 16.50
CA LEU A 142 9.65 -18.69 17.03
C LEU A 142 11.04 -19.34 17.20
N ASN A 143 11.90 -19.22 16.19
CA ASN A 143 13.25 -19.76 16.24
C ASN A 143 14.11 -19.05 17.30
N ALA A 144 13.98 -17.73 17.46
CA ALA A 144 14.70 -16.98 18.48
C ALA A 144 14.22 -17.35 19.90
N GLN A 145 12.92 -17.59 20.09
CA GLN A 145 12.35 -18.10 21.34
C GLN A 145 12.94 -19.47 21.69
N ASP A 146 13.05 -20.38 20.72
CA ASP A 146 13.68 -21.69 20.89
C ASP A 146 15.16 -21.57 21.28
N VAL A 147 15.92 -20.66 20.63
CA VAL A 147 17.33 -20.41 20.96
C VAL A 147 17.49 -19.87 22.39
N VAL A 148 16.60 -18.97 22.83
CA VAL A 148 16.59 -18.47 24.21
C VAL A 148 16.29 -19.61 25.19
N ARG A 149 15.27 -20.44 24.92
CA ARG A 149 14.93 -21.61 25.75
C ARG A 149 16.13 -22.54 25.93
N LEU A 150 16.74 -22.96 24.82
CA LEU A 150 17.92 -23.83 24.83
C LEU A 150 19.12 -23.18 25.53
N SER A 151 19.29 -21.86 25.39
CA SER A 151 20.37 -21.12 26.07
C SER A 151 20.16 -21.06 27.59
N VAL A 152 18.92 -20.98 28.06
CA VAL A 152 18.58 -21.05 29.49
C VAL A 152 18.87 -22.45 30.05
N GLU A 153 18.49 -23.51 29.33
CA GLU A 153 18.80 -24.89 29.72
C GLU A 153 20.32 -25.13 29.77
N ASN A 154 21.06 -24.62 28.79
CA ASN A 154 22.51 -24.72 28.72
C ASN A 154 23.21 -23.96 29.86
N LEU A 155 22.69 -22.79 30.25
CA LEU A 155 23.16 -22.06 31.43
C LEU A 155 23.00 -22.90 32.69
N LYS A 156 21.82 -23.48 32.91
CA LYS A 156 21.54 -24.33 34.08
C LYS A 156 22.49 -25.52 34.16
N LEU A 157 22.80 -26.15 33.03
CA LEU A 157 23.77 -27.25 32.97
C LEU A 157 25.18 -26.81 33.37
N HIS A 158 25.63 -25.64 32.89
CA HIS A 158 26.95 -25.09 33.22
C HIS A 158 27.05 -24.61 34.66
N GLU A 159 25.96 -24.10 35.25
CA GLU A 159 25.89 -23.77 36.68
C GLU A 159 26.05 -25.02 37.54
N ASN A 160 25.29 -26.08 37.26
CA ASN A 160 25.41 -27.36 37.97
C ASN A 160 26.83 -27.95 37.87
N THR A 161 27.45 -27.86 36.69
CA THR A 161 28.82 -28.36 36.47
C THR A 161 29.86 -27.52 37.21
N TYR A 162 29.67 -26.20 37.25
CA TYR A 162 30.52 -25.29 38.02
C TYR A 162 30.46 -25.63 39.52
N ASP A 163 29.27 -25.84 40.06
CA ASP A 163 29.07 -26.17 41.48
C ASP A 163 29.74 -27.50 41.86
N LEU A 164 29.66 -28.52 40.97
CA LEU A 164 30.34 -29.80 41.15
C LEU A 164 31.87 -29.64 41.18
N VAL A 165 32.44 -28.88 40.24
CA VAL A 165 33.90 -28.65 40.19
C VAL A 165 34.36 -27.81 41.39
N GLU A 166 33.56 -26.83 41.81
CA GLU A 166 33.83 -26.04 43.00
C GLU A 166 33.87 -26.91 44.26
N ALA A 167 32.91 -27.84 44.41
CA ALA A 167 32.87 -28.80 45.52
C ALA A 167 34.10 -29.73 45.53
N ARG A 168 34.50 -30.28 44.38
CA ARG A 168 35.71 -31.11 44.26
C ARG A 168 36.99 -30.34 44.59
N LYS A 169 37.07 -29.08 44.19
CA LYS A 169 38.19 -28.18 44.56
C LYS A 169 38.22 -27.93 46.06
N LYS A 170 37.07 -27.74 46.71
CA LYS A 170 36.98 -27.57 48.19
C LYS A 170 37.45 -28.83 48.93
N GLN A 171 37.29 -30.01 48.34
CA GLN A 171 37.78 -31.29 48.85
C GLN A 171 39.25 -31.57 48.49
N GLY A 172 39.92 -30.69 47.74
CA GLY A 172 41.31 -30.85 47.33
C GLY A 172 41.53 -31.83 46.15
N VAL A 173 40.46 -32.25 45.48
CA VAL A 173 40.48 -33.26 44.40
C VAL A 173 40.57 -32.62 43.00
N ALA A 174 40.32 -31.31 42.88
CA ALA A 174 40.39 -30.58 41.61
C ALA A 174 41.27 -29.33 41.70
N ASP A 175 41.91 -28.98 40.58
CA ASP A 175 42.88 -27.90 40.51
C ASP A 175 42.23 -26.52 40.39
N LYS A 176 42.97 -25.48 40.80
CA LYS A 176 42.56 -24.08 40.61
C LYS A 176 42.38 -23.73 39.12
N ALA A 177 43.15 -24.37 38.24
CA ALA A 177 43.05 -24.20 36.80
C ALA A 177 41.69 -24.66 36.27
N ASP A 178 41.22 -25.84 36.69
CA ASP A 178 39.92 -26.41 36.27
C ASP A 178 38.76 -25.52 36.70
N LEU A 179 38.77 -25.02 37.94
CA LEU A 179 37.75 -24.10 38.44
C LEU A 179 37.74 -22.79 37.66
N THR A 180 38.93 -22.26 37.33
CA THR A 180 39.06 -21.03 36.53
C THR A 180 38.55 -21.23 35.11
N GLN A 181 38.85 -22.38 34.49
CA GLN A 181 38.34 -22.74 33.17
C GLN A 181 36.81 -22.86 33.20
N MET A 182 36.23 -23.49 34.22
CA MET A 182 34.77 -23.60 34.37
C MET A 182 34.11 -22.24 34.57
N LYS A 183 34.71 -21.35 35.37
CA LYS A 183 34.24 -19.97 35.52
C LYS A 183 34.23 -19.24 34.17
N GLY A 184 35.28 -19.40 33.36
CA GLY A 184 35.35 -18.84 32.01
C GLY A 184 34.25 -19.37 31.09
N ARG A 185 33.99 -20.69 31.12
CA ARG A 185 32.88 -21.29 30.35
C ARG A 185 31.52 -20.78 30.79
N LEU A 186 31.28 -20.69 32.10
CA LEU A 186 30.03 -20.17 32.65
C LEU A 186 29.81 -18.71 32.22
N SER A 187 30.84 -17.85 32.32
CA SER A 187 30.76 -16.46 31.84
C SER A 187 30.43 -16.38 30.34
N ARG A 188 31.02 -17.24 29.52
CA ARG A 188 30.72 -17.32 28.09
C ARG A 188 29.26 -17.73 27.83
N VAL A 189 28.73 -18.70 28.57
CA VAL A 189 27.33 -19.12 28.42
C VAL A 189 26.37 -18.01 28.85
N LYS A 190 26.68 -17.26 29.91
CA LYS A 190 25.91 -16.07 30.32
C LYS A 190 25.91 -14.99 29.23
N ALA A 191 27.06 -14.74 28.60
CA ALA A 191 27.15 -13.81 27.47
C ALA A 191 26.32 -14.28 26.26
N ASN A 192 26.37 -15.58 25.93
CA ASN A 192 25.57 -16.15 24.85
C ASN A 192 24.06 -16.05 25.12
N LEU A 193 23.61 -16.29 26.35
CA LEU A 193 22.19 -16.11 26.71
C LEU A 193 21.76 -14.63 26.59
N LEU A 194 22.63 -13.69 26.98
CA LEU A 194 22.34 -12.27 26.80
C LEU A 194 22.20 -11.91 25.31
N ALA A 195 23.12 -12.41 24.47
CA ALA A 195 23.05 -12.22 23.02
C ALA A 195 21.76 -12.84 22.43
N ALA A 196 21.41 -14.07 22.83
CA ALA A 196 20.18 -14.72 22.39
C ALA A 196 18.92 -13.92 22.75
N ARG A 197 18.87 -13.34 23.95
CA ARG A 197 17.75 -12.47 24.38
C ARG A 197 17.68 -11.18 23.57
N ASN A 198 18.82 -10.58 23.20
CA ASN A 198 18.84 -9.41 22.34
C ASN A 198 18.35 -9.76 20.92
N ASN A 199 18.83 -10.86 20.35
CA ASN A 199 18.36 -11.32 19.04
C ASN A 199 16.86 -11.62 19.02
N LEU A 200 16.30 -12.15 20.12
CA LEU A 200 14.85 -12.32 20.26
C LEU A 200 14.13 -10.96 20.22
N ARG A 201 14.62 -9.95 20.95
CA ARG A 201 14.04 -8.60 20.92
C ARG A 201 14.10 -7.97 19.53
N ASP A 202 15.19 -8.19 18.79
CA ASP A 202 15.33 -7.70 17.42
C ASP A 202 14.34 -8.39 16.47
N ALA A 203 14.14 -9.71 16.62
CA ALA A 203 13.15 -10.46 15.87
C ALA A 203 11.71 -10.00 16.19
N GLU A 204 11.39 -9.79 17.48
CA GLU A 204 10.09 -9.26 17.92
C GLU A 204 9.86 -7.84 17.38
N THR A 205 10.88 -7.00 17.37
CA THR A 205 10.79 -5.63 16.82
C THR A 205 10.51 -5.66 15.32
N SER A 206 11.20 -6.52 14.57
CA SER A 206 10.99 -6.70 13.13
C SER A 206 9.56 -7.21 12.84
N TYR A 207 9.05 -8.11 13.67
CA TYR A 207 7.67 -8.59 13.60
C TYR A 207 6.65 -7.46 13.83
N ILE A 208 6.85 -6.65 14.87
CA ILE A 208 5.98 -5.52 15.21
C ILE A 208 5.96 -4.48 14.08
N GLN A 209 7.11 -4.21 13.46
CA GLN A 209 7.19 -3.27 12.33
C GLN A 209 6.32 -3.70 11.15
N LEU A 210 6.22 -5.00 10.88
CA LEU A 210 5.45 -5.52 9.75
C LEU A 210 3.96 -5.71 10.08
N THR A 211 3.64 -6.11 11.31
CA THR A 211 2.27 -6.52 11.72
C THR A 211 1.54 -5.50 12.58
N GLY A 212 2.24 -4.51 13.13
CA GLY A 212 1.71 -3.52 14.07
C GLY A 212 1.38 -4.08 15.46
N THR A 213 1.55 -5.38 15.70
CA THR A 213 1.17 -6.05 16.95
C THR A 213 2.36 -6.77 17.58
N ARG A 214 2.31 -6.95 18.91
CA ARG A 214 3.33 -7.74 19.61
C ARG A 214 3.05 -9.23 19.41
N PRO A 215 4.09 -10.07 19.20
CA PRO A 215 3.88 -11.50 19.04
C PRO A 215 3.32 -12.09 20.33
N SER A 216 2.19 -12.81 20.23
CA SER A 216 1.54 -13.43 21.37
C SER A 216 1.13 -14.87 21.04
N ASN A 217 1.56 -15.84 21.86
CA ASN A 217 1.21 -17.26 21.70
C ASN A 217 1.34 -17.79 20.26
N LEU A 218 2.44 -17.45 19.58
CA LEU A 218 2.68 -17.89 18.20
C LEU A 218 2.67 -19.43 18.11
N VAL A 219 1.96 -19.96 17.12
CA VAL A 219 1.88 -21.38 16.81
C VAL A 219 2.78 -21.71 15.64
N ARG A 220 3.68 -22.69 15.81
CA ARG A 220 4.55 -23.12 14.72
C ARG A 220 3.70 -23.66 13.54
N PRO A 221 3.78 -23.05 12.35
CA PRO A 221 2.97 -23.45 11.21
C PRO A 221 3.33 -24.87 10.78
N GLN A 222 2.33 -25.66 10.40
CA GLN A 222 2.52 -26.99 9.82
C GLN A 222 2.64 -26.85 8.31
N ILE A 223 3.68 -27.44 7.72
CA ILE A 223 3.87 -27.43 6.28
C ILE A 223 3.03 -28.55 5.68
N ASP A 224 2.06 -28.19 4.85
CA ASP A 224 1.33 -29.15 4.04
C ASP A 224 2.11 -29.44 2.76
N SER A 225 2.62 -30.67 2.66
CA SER A 225 3.41 -31.15 1.51
C SER A 225 2.64 -31.14 0.20
N THR A 226 1.30 -31.11 0.24
CA THR A 226 0.43 -31.08 -0.94
C THR A 226 0.61 -29.81 -1.78
N TYR A 227 0.97 -28.70 -1.13
CA TYR A 227 1.18 -27.41 -1.80
C TYR A 227 2.63 -27.20 -2.28
N LEU A 228 3.54 -28.14 -1.97
CA LEU A 228 4.90 -28.06 -2.43
C LEU A 228 5.03 -28.67 -3.83
N PRO A 229 5.61 -27.95 -4.80
CA PRO A 229 5.85 -28.51 -6.13
C PRO A 229 6.79 -29.71 -6.05
N GLU A 230 6.46 -30.77 -6.79
CA GLU A 230 7.18 -32.06 -6.78
C GLU A 230 8.63 -31.96 -7.30
N SER A 231 8.94 -30.92 -8.07
CA SER A 231 10.28 -30.68 -8.62
C SER A 231 10.59 -29.20 -8.78
N ASN A 232 11.88 -28.87 -8.81
CA ASN A 232 12.35 -27.51 -9.08
C ASN A 232 11.87 -26.99 -10.45
N GLU A 233 11.77 -27.87 -11.44
CA GLU A 233 11.27 -27.53 -12.77
C GLU A 233 9.79 -27.13 -12.69
N ARG A 234 8.96 -27.95 -12.03
CA ARG A 234 7.54 -27.64 -11.80
C ARG A 234 7.37 -26.35 -11.01
N ALA A 235 8.19 -26.13 -10.00
CA ALA A 235 8.20 -24.90 -9.21
C ALA A 235 8.48 -23.67 -10.09
N THR A 236 9.48 -23.76 -10.97
CA THR A 236 9.87 -22.67 -11.88
C THR A 236 8.77 -22.38 -12.89
N THR A 237 8.15 -23.41 -13.47
CA THR A 237 7.01 -23.24 -14.38
C THR A 237 5.83 -22.54 -13.70
N LEU A 238 5.47 -22.97 -12.49
CA LEU A 238 4.39 -22.35 -11.71
C LEU A 238 4.71 -20.91 -11.35
N ALA A 239 5.96 -20.64 -10.94
CA ALA A 239 6.41 -19.30 -10.61
C ALA A 239 6.32 -18.38 -11.82
N LEU A 240 6.86 -18.78 -12.99
CA LEU A 240 6.80 -17.94 -14.21
C LEU A 240 5.37 -17.73 -14.72
N ALA A 241 4.50 -18.73 -14.57
CA ALA A 241 3.10 -18.64 -15.01
C ALA A 241 2.25 -17.71 -14.13
N ASN A 242 2.53 -17.65 -12.82
CA ASN A 242 1.72 -16.91 -11.84
C ASN A 242 2.43 -15.70 -11.23
N ASN A 243 3.61 -15.30 -11.74
CA ASN A 243 4.34 -14.17 -11.18
C ASN A 243 3.59 -12.86 -11.46
N GLN A 244 3.04 -12.25 -10.41
CA GLN A 244 2.26 -11.02 -10.52
C GLN A 244 3.08 -9.84 -11.06
N ASN A 245 4.37 -9.73 -10.70
CA ASN A 245 5.24 -8.67 -11.25
C ASN A 245 5.47 -8.85 -12.76
N LEU A 246 5.55 -10.08 -13.26
CA LEU A 246 5.68 -10.34 -14.70
C LEU A 246 4.40 -9.99 -15.46
N ILE A 247 3.24 -10.30 -14.87
CA ILE A 247 1.93 -9.93 -15.42
C ILE A 247 1.80 -8.40 -15.47
N ALA A 248 2.09 -7.72 -14.35
CA ALA A 248 2.09 -6.26 -14.28
C ALA A 248 3.03 -5.63 -15.33
N SER A 249 4.26 -6.14 -15.44
CA SER A 249 5.24 -5.65 -16.43
C SER A 249 4.77 -5.82 -17.87
N ARG A 250 4.10 -6.94 -18.19
CA ARG A 250 3.52 -7.17 -19.52
C ARG A 250 2.39 -6.18 -19.82
N LEU A 251 1.52 -5.92 -18.85
CA LEU A 251 0.43 -4.94 -18.98
C LEU A 251 0.98 -3.52 -19.13
N SER A 252 2.03 -3.14 -18.39
CA SER A 252 2.71 -1.85 -18.60
C SER A 252 3.31 -1.71 -20.00
N ALA A 253 3.84 -2.80 -20.57
CA ALA A 253 4.31 -2.79 -21.95
C ALA A 253 3.15 -2.62 -22.96
N GLN A 254 2.00 -3.25 -22.71
CA GLN A 254 0.80 -3.07 -23.53
C GLN A 254 0.25 -1.65 -23.44
N ALA A 255 0.22 -1.04 -22.24
CA ALA A 255 -0.14 0.36 -22.06
C ALA A 255 0.80 1.29 -22.86
N SER A 256 2.10 1.00 -22.85
CA SER A 256 3.09 1.75 -23.63
C SER A 256 2.90 1.61 -25.14
N ALA A 257 2.52 0.41 -25.61
CA ALA A 257 2.19 0.16 -27.00
C ALA A 257 0.92 0.93 -27.44
N ALA A 258 -0.15 0.85 -26.65
CA ALA A 258 -1.38 1.62 -26.88
C ALA A 258 -1.11 3.13 -26.91
N ASN A 259 -0.26 3.63 -26.00
CA ASN A 259 0.18 5.02 -26.03
C ASN A 259 0.90 5.38 -27.34
N SER A 260 1.79 4.51 -27.83
CA SER A 260 2.47 4.69 -29.12
C SER A 260 1.49 4.71 -30.29
N ASP A 261 0.49 3.83 -30.30
CA ASP A 261 -0.54 3.81 -31.34
C ASP A 261 -1.43 5.06 -31.28
N GLY A 262 -1.73 5.55 -30.08
CA GLY A 262 -2.41 6.83 -29.86
C GLY A 262 -1.66 8.02 -30.44
N LEU A 263 -0.31 7.99 -30.43
CA LEU A 263 0.49 9.03 -31.08
C LEU A 263 0.28 9.07 -32.59
N ASN A 264 -0.08 7.97 -33.24
CA ASN A 264 -0.38 7.93 -34.68
C ASN A 264 -1.74 8.55 -35.05
N ALA A 265 -2.54 8.98 -34.06
CA ALA A 265 -3.85 9.58 -34.31
C ALA A 265 -3.78 10.84 -35.19
N HIS A 266 -2.66 11.57 -35.18
CA HIS A 266 -2.45 12.75 -36.01
C HIS A 266 -2.44 12.45 -37.53
N TYR A 267 -2.32 11.19 -37.94
CA TYR A 267 -2.43 10.79 -39.34
C TYR A 267 -3.88 10.67 -39.83
N TYR A 268 -4.85 10.75 -38.92
CA TYR A 268 -6.28 10.63 -39.22
C TYR A 268 -7.00 11.96 -38.97
N PRO A 269 -8.17 12.19 -39.60
CA PRO A 269 -8.95 13.39 -39.34
C PRO A 269 -9.57 13.35 -37.94
N ASN A 270 -9.74 14.54 -37.37
CA ASN A 270 -10.59 14.76 -36.20
C ASN A 270 -11.89 15.42 -36.65
N LEU A 271 -13.02 14.79 -36.32
CA LEU A 271 -14.38 15.27 -36.51
C LEU A 271 -15.05 15.41 -35.14
N ASP A 272 -15.45 16.63 -34.83
CA ASP A 272 -16.30 16.97 -33.69
C ASP A 272 -17.52 17.73 -34.21
N ILE A 273 -18.67 17.57 -33.56
CA ILE A 273 -19.84 18.45 -33.74
C ILE A 273 -19.78 19.48 -32.61
N VAL A 274 -19.79 20.76 -32.96
CA VAL A 274 -19.69 21.86 -31.99
C VAL A 274 -20.89 22.77 -32.15
N ALA A 275 -21.68 22.93 -31.11
CA ALA A 275 -22.74 23.93 -31.05
C ALA A 275 -22.43 24.93 -29.95
N ASP A 276 -22.48 26.23 -30.24
CA ASP A 276 -22.20 27.27 -29.25
C ASP A 276 -23.21 28.42 -29.28
N GLN A 277 -23.54 28.94 -28.09
CA GLN A 277 -24.35 30.12 -27.88
C GLN A 277 -23.55 31.12 -27.05
N THR A 278 -23.38 32.33 -27.58
CA THR A 278 -22.62 33.40 -26.94
C THR A 278 -23.52 34.61 -26.69
N TRP A 279 -23.49 35.11 -25.45
CA TRP A 279 -24.09 36.37 -25.03
C TRP A 279 -22.98 37.37 -24.75
N LYS A 280 -23.06 38.55 -25.35
CA LYS A 280 -22.08 39.63 -25.19
C LYS A 280 -22.80 40.90 -24.76
N ASP A 281 -22.16 41.64 -23.86
CA ASP A 281 -22.58 42.98 -23.46
C ASP A 281 -21.37 43.91 -23.43
N HIS A 282 -21.45 45.02 -24.17
CA HIS A 282 -20.39 46.02 -24.30
C HIS A 282 -19.02 45.45 -24.74
N VAL A 283 -19.02 44.44 -25.61
CA VAL A 283 -17.80 43.74 -26.10
C VAL A 283 -17.28 44.40 -27.37
N SER A 284 -15.96 44.43 -27.54
CA SER A 284 -15.27 45.06 -28.69
C SER A 284 -15.53 46.56 -28.80
N GLY A 285 -15.83 47.24 -27.70
CA GLY A 285 -16.10 48.68 -27.68
C GLY A 285 -17.37 49.10 -28.43
N GLU A 286 -18.28 48.17 -28.70
CA GLU A 286 -19.63 48.48 -29.18
C GLU A 286 -20.58 48.50 -28.00
N GLN A 287 -21.34 49.59 -27.84
CA GLN A 287 -22.39 49.65 -26.81
C GLN A 287 -23.61 48.85 -27.29
N GLY A 288 -23.96 47.79 -26.56
CA GLY A 288 -25.09 46.94 -26.91
C GLY A 288 -25.00 45.52 -26.39
N HIS A 289 -26.13 44.81 -26.50
CA HIS A 289 -26.24 43.39 -26.20
C HIS A 289 -26.30 42.62 -27.53
N GLU A 290 -25.46 41.59 -27.65
CA GLU A 290 -25.42 40.72 -28.83
C GLU A 290 -25.58 39.25 -28.42
N ASN A 291 -26.40 38.52 -29.17
CA ASN A 291 -26.57 37.08 -29.03
C ASN A 291 -26.18 36.39 -30.34
N GLU A 292 -25.20 35.50 -30.28
CA GLU A 292 -24.73 34.71 -31.40
C GLU A 292 -24.99 33.23 -31.15
N TRP A 293 -25.34 32.49 -32.21
CA TRP A 293 -25.44 31.04 -32.19
C TRP A 293 -24.71 30.45 -33.40
N ARG A 294 -24.05 29.30 -33.21
CA ARG A 294 -23.32 28.58 -34.25
C ARG A 294 -23.42 27.07 -34.04
N VAL A 295 -23.43 26.31 -35.14
CA VAL A 295 -23.33 24.84 -35.20
C VAL A 295 -22.32 24.47 -36.28
#